data_AF-A0AAE3I691-F1
#
_entry.id   AF-A0AAE3I691-F1
#
_cell.length_a   1.000
_cell.length_b   1.000
_cell.length_c   1.000
_cell.angle_alpha   90.00
_cell.angle_beta   90.00
_cell.angle_gamma   90.00
#
_symmetry.space_group_name_H-M   'P 1'
#
loop_
_entity.id
_entity.type
_entity.pdbx_description
1 polymer ?
#
loop_
_entity_poly.entity_id
_entity_poly.type
_entity_poly.pdbx_seq_one_letter_code
_entity_poly.pdbx_strand_id
1 'polypeptide(L)'
;MAHVDTPWTRLASRTARGLLARKGATYESLAEALCAMGVPESVRGAESKIQRGSFRFSFFIQILKALDSEYPAQWEPYLETDDSWETAAARILRHELDAGDIDIHTFAVRLSEMDISIEAETLESLVSLGEFPFSLVLQLSSFAPVSQLCRFVDQKDIEQTAGIR
;
A
#
# COMPACT_ATOMS: atom_id res chain seq x y z
N MET A 1 18.50 7.60 0.32
CA MET A 1 17.67 7.94 -0.86
C MET A 1 16.77 9.09 -0.45
N ALA A 2 16.81 10.20 -1.19
CA ALA A 2 16.10 11.42 -0.85
C ALA A 2 14.60 11.16 -0.70
N HIS A 3 14.00 11.75 0.34
CA HIS A 3 12.56 11.79 0.52
C HIS A 3 11.95 12.53 -0.65
N VAL A 4 11.38 11.82 -1.61
CA VAL A 4 10.54 12.47 -2.61
C VAL A 4 9.17 12.62 -1.98
N ASP A 5 8.91 13.79 -1.38
CA ASP A 5 7.55 14.19 -1.03
C ASP A 5 6.76 14.32 -2.34
N THR A 6 5.98 13.30 -2.64
CA THR A 6 5.11 13.22 -3.82
C THR A 6 3.66 13.36 -3.40
N PRO A 7 2.76 13.76 -4.31
CA PRO A 7 1.32 13.64 -4.10
C PRO A 7 0.92 12.24 -3.59
N TRP A 8 1.56 11.19 -4.13
CA TRP A 8 1.32 9.79 -3.75
C TRP A 8 1.73 9.44 -2.32
N THR A 9 2.90 9.89 -1.87
CA THR A 9 3.33 9.66 -0.47
C THR A 9 2.44 10.42 0.50
N ARG A 10 1.96 11.62 0.13
CA ARG A 10 0.97 12.35 0.95
C ARG A 10 -0.37 11.63 1.02
N LEU A 11 -0.83 11.05 -0.09
CA LEU A 11 -2.06 10.24 -0.12
C LEU A 11 -1.90 9.00 0.76
N ALA A 12 -0.82 8.23 0.60
CA ALA A 12 -0.51 7.08 1.44
C ALA A 12 -0.47 7.42 2.95
N SER A 13 0.15 8.55 3.30
CA SER A 13 0.17 9.07 4.68
C SER A 13 -1.24 9.36 5.20
N ARG A 14 -2.08 10.03 4.41
CA ARG A 14 -3.46 10.34 4.77
C ARG A 14 -4.30 9.07 4.93
N THR A 15 -4.14 8.10 4.04
CA THR A 15 -4.83 6.80 4.10
C THR A 15 -4.54 6.07 5.40
N ALA A 16 -3.26 5.94 5.79
CA ALA A 16 -2.87 5.29 7.04
C ALA A 16 -3.34 6.06 8.29
N ARG A 17 -3.23 7.40 8.29
CA ARG A 17 -3.73 8.22 9.42
C ARG A 17 -5.25 8.14 9.55
N GLY A 18 -5.97 8.13 8.43
CA GLY A 18 -7.42 7.95 8.42
C GLY A 18 -7.84 6.60 9.01
N LEU A 19 -7.09 5.54 8.70
CA LEU A 19 -7.31 4.23 9.32
C LEU A 19 -7.10 4.27 10.84
N LEU A 20 -5.99 4.83 11.33
CA LEU A 20 -5.73 4.98 12.76
C LEU A 20 -6.86 5.73 13.47
N ALA A 21 -7.30 6.85 12.89
CA ALA A 21 -8.40 7.64 13.44
C ALA A 21 -9.71 6.85 13.50
N ARG A 22 -10.07 6.12 12.43
CA ARG A 22 -11.30 5.28 12.41
C ARG A 22 -11.25 4.15 13.45
N LYS A 23 -10.06 3.61 13.72
CA LYS A 23 -9.85 2.56 14.72
C LYS A 23 -9.62 3.08 16.14
N GLY A 24 -9.57 4.39 16.34
CA GLY A 24 -9.25 5.00 17.64
C GLY A 24 -7.84 4.65 18.14
N ALA A 25 -6.92 4.31 17.23
CA ALA A 25 -5.59 3.84 17.55
C ALA A 25 -4.58 5.00 17.60
N THR A 26 -3.65 4.93 18.55
CA THR A 26 -2.49 5.83 18.62
C THR A 26 -1.26 5.16 18.00
N TYR A 27 -0.15 5.90 17.83
CA TYR A 27 1.09 5.29 17.37
C TYR A 27 1.67 4.32 18.41
N GLU A 28 1.42 4.57 19.69
CA GLU A 28 1.77 3.67 20.80
C GLU A 28 1.01 2.35 20.68
N SER A 29 -0.32 2.40 20.60
CA SER A 29 -1.13 1.18 20.49
C SER A 29 -0.85 0.43 19.19
N LEU A 30 -0.56 1.14 18.10
CA LEU A 30 -0.14 0.51 16.84
C LEU A 30 1.18 -0.24 17.00
N ALA A 31 2.21 0.40 17.57
CA ALA A 31 3.51 -0.23 17.75
C ALA A 31 3.43 -1.45 18.67
N GLU A 32 2.65 -1.35 19.75
CA GLU A 32 2.36 -2.47 20.66
C GLU A 32 1.67 -3.63 19.92
N ALA A 33 0.63 -3.35 19.13
CA ALA A 33 -0.08 -4.36 18.36
C ALA A 33 0.82 -5.03 17.30
N LEU A 34 1.64 -4.25 16.59
CA LEU A 34 2.63 -4.77 15.64
C LEU A 34 3.65 -5.69 16.33
N CYS A 35 4.16 -5.30 17.51
CA CYS A 35 5.08 -6.13 18.26
C CYS A 35 4.43 -7.42 18.76
N ALA A 36 3.16 -7.36 19.18
CA ALA A 36 2.41 -8.52 19.64
C ALA A 36 2.21 -9.58 18.55
N MET A 37 2.13 -9.16 17.28
CA MET A 37 2.09 -10.05 16.11
C MET A 37 3.47 -10.38 15.51
N GLY A 38 4.55 -10.09 16.24
CA GLY A 38 5.91 -10.45 15.83
C GLY A 38 6.56 -9.51 14.80
N VAL A 39 6.02 -8.29 14.62
CA VAL A 39 6.61 -7.24 13.77
C VAL A 39 7.30 -6.21 14.69
N PRO A 40 8.65 -6.23 14.80
CA PRO A 40 9.36 -5.29 15.66
C PRO A 40 9.22 -3.87 15.13
N GLU A 41 8.45 -3.04 15.82
CA GLU A 41 8.24 -1.65 15.44
C GLU A 41 8.26 -0.74 16.67
N SER A 42 8.89 0.42 16.54
CA SER A 42 8.89 1.43 17.60
C SER A 42 7.83 2.50 17.33
N VAL A 43 7.30 3.13 18.37
CA VAL A 43 6.33 4.24 18.25
C VAL A 43 6.85 5.31 17.28
N ARG A 44 8.08 5.78 17.50
CA ARG A 44 8.74 6.77 16.64
C ARG A 44 8.94 6.27 15.21
N GLY A 45 9.24 4.99 15.03
CA GLY A 45 9.41 4.35 13.73
C GLY A 45 8.11 4.31 12.93
N ALA A 46 7.03 3.84 13.55
CA ALA A 46 5.68 3.83 12.98
C ALA A 46 5.21 5.24 12.61
N GLU A 47 5.32 6.19 13.55
CA GLU A 47 4.97 7.59 13.33
C GLU A 47 5.75 8.15 12.13
N SER A 48 7.08 7.99 12.13
CA SER A 48 7.95 8.49 11.07
C SER A 48 7.61 7.89 9.70
N LYS A 49 7.30 6.59 9.63
CA LYS A 49 6.87 5.92 8.39
C LYS A 49 5.55 6.50 7.89
N ILE A 50 4.54 6.57 8.76
CA ILE A 50 3.20 7.04 8.42
C ILE A 50 3.20 8.52 8.04
N GLN A 51 3.94 9.38 8.75
CA GLN A 51 4.06 10.80 8.44
C GLN A 51 4.68 11.02 7.05
N ARG A 52 5.71 10.26 6.69
CA ARG A 52 6.35 10.37 5.37
C ARG A 52 5.54 9.71 4.25
N GLY A 53 4.75 8.68 4.56
CA GLY A 53 3.94 7.95 3.59
C GLY A 53 4.71 7.07 2.60
N SER A 54 6.04 7.01 2.70
CA SER A 54 6.92 6.19 1.85
C SER A 54 7.10 4.75 2.39
N PHE A 55 6.11 4.22 3.09
CA PHE A 55 6.17 2.88 3.67
C PHE A 55 5.79 1.80 2.65
N ARG A 56 6.30 0.58 2.86
CA ARG A 56 6.00 -0.59 2.02
C ARG A 56 4.54 -1.00 2.13
N PHE A 57 4.01 -1.62 1.09
CA PHE A 57 2.65 -2.16 1.15
C PHE A 57 2.51 -3.25 2.23
N SER A 58 3.55 -4.07 2.42
CA SER A 58 3.60 -5.06 3.52
C SER A 58 3.35 -4.41 4.90
N PHE A 59 3.90 -3.21 5.14
CA PHE A 59 3.64 -2.45 6.37
C PHE A 59 2.19 -1.97 6.48
N PHE A 60 1.55 -1.58 5.38
CA PHE A 60 0.13 -1.22 5.40
C PHE A 60 -0.76 -2.42 5.76
N ILE A 61 -0.46 -3.59 5.18
CA ILE A 61 -1.13 -4.85 5.52
C ILE A 61 -0.96 -5.18 7.00
N GLN A 62 0.26 -5.03 7.53
CA GLN A 62 0.53 -5.22 8.95
C GLN A 62 -0.31 -4.27 9.82
N ILE A 63 -0.46 -2.99 9.44
CA ILE A 63 -1.36 -2.06 10.14
C ILE A 63 -2.81 -2.56 10.11
N LEU A 64 -3.29 -3.05 8.96
CA LEU A 64 -4.66 -3.57 8.84
C LEU A 64 -4.89 -4.76 9.80
N LYS A 65 -3.96 -5.72 9.83
CA LYS A 65 -4.02 -6.87 10.73
C LYS A 65 -3.87 -6.48 12.21
N ALA A 66 -2.90 -5.63 12.54
CA ALA A 66 -2.63 -5.19 13.91
C ALA A 66 -3.84 -4.47 14.55
N LEU A 67 -4.62 -3.75 13.75
CA LEU A 67 -5.78 -2.98 14.21
C LEU A 67 -7.12 -3.69 13.97
N ASP A 68 -7.08 -4.98 13.61
CA ASP A 68 -8.26 -5.79 13.28
C ASP A 68 -9.19 -5.06 12.29
N SER A 69 -8.61 -4.44 11.28
CA SER A 69 -9.34 -3.71 10.24
C SER A 69 -9.86 -4.65 9.19
N GLU A 70 -11.10 -4.40 8.74
CA GLU A 70 -11.56 -4.94 7.47
C GLU A 70 -10.55 -4.60 6.38
N TYR A 71 -10.37 -5.52 5.44
CA TYR A 71 -9.62 -5.38 4.19
C TYR A 71 -10.47 -5.88 3.02
N PRO A 72 -10.10 -5.61 1.77
CA PRO A 72 -10.80 -6.16 0.62
C PRO A 72 -10.88 -7.69 0.70
N ALA A 73 -12.08 -8.24 0.54
CA ALA A 73 -12.33 -9.67 0.73
C ALA A 73 -11.46 -10.55 -0.17
N GLN A 74 -11.11 -10.07 -1.37
CA GLN A 74 -10.23 -10.78 -2.29
C GLN A 74 -8.77 -10.88 -1.80
N TRP A 75 -8.38 -10.12 -0.76
CA TRP A 75 -7.04 -10.23 -0.16
C TRP A 75 -6.95 -11.35 0.87
N GLU A 76 -8.07 -11.82 1.40
CA GLU A 76 -8.12 -12.80 2.49
C GLU A 76 -7.30 -14.08 2.22
N PRO A 77 -7.36 -14.70 1.02
CA PRO A 77 -6.57 -15.90 0.72
C PRO A 77 -5.05 -15.71 0.81
N TYR A 78 -4.57 -14.46 0.75
CA TYR A 78 -3.15 -14.12 0.79
C TYR A 78 -2.70 -13.64 2.18
N LEU A 79 -3.64 -13.34 3.06
CA LEU A 79 -3.40 -12.82 4.41
C LEU A 79 -3.58 -13.86 5.51
N GLU A 80 -4.23 -14.98 5.19
CA GLU A 80 -4.43 -16.13 6.09
C GLU A 80 -3.37 -17.24 5.89
N THR A 81 -2.26 -16.94 5.20
CA THR A 81 -1.15 -17.89 4.99
C THR A 81 0.01 -17.62 5.96
N ASP A 82 0.75 -18.66 6.33
CA ASP A 82 2.00 -18.57 7.14
C ASP A 82 3.19 -17.99 6.34
N ASP A 83 2.94 -17.26 5.26
CA ASP A 83 3.99 -16.65 4.43
C ASP A 83 4.47 -15.31 5.03
N SER A 84 5.59 -14.80 4.51
CA SER A 84 6.04 -13.45 4.88
C SER A 84 5.07 -12.36 4.39
N TRP A 85 5.05 -11.22 5.08
CA TRP A 85 4.24 -10.06 4.70
C TRP A 85 4.57 -9.54 3.29
N GLU A 86 5.82 -9.65 2.88
CA GLU A 86 6.29 -9.34 1.53
C GLU A 86 5.68 -10.29 0.49
N THR A 87 5.61 -11.59 0.80
CA THR A 87 4.97 -12.58 -0.08
C THR A 87 3.48 -12.30 -0.23
N ALA A 88 2.80 -11.97 0.87
CA ALA A 88 1.39 -11.55 0.85
C ALA A 88 1.20 -10.28 0.00
N ALA A 89 2.04 -9.27 0.18
CA ALA A 89 2.01 -8.02 -0.61
C ALA A 89 2.19 -8.31 -2.11
N ALA A 90 3.19 -9.12 -2.48
CA ALA A 90 3.45 -9.52 -3.87
C ALA A 90 2.25 -10.22 -4.51
N ARG A 91 1.64 -11.19 -3.80
CA ARG A 91 0.48 -11.93 -4.30
C ARG A 91 -0.74 -11.05 -4.45
N ILE A 92 -1.00 -10.14 -3.50
CA ILE A 92 -2.12 -9.20 -3.59
C ILE A 92 -1.94 -8.29 -4.80
N LEU A 93 -0.77 -7.68 -5.00
CA LEU A 93 -0.59 -6.78 -6.14
C LEU A 93 -0.74 -7.52 -7.48
N ARG A 94 -0.21 -8.74 -7.59
CA ARG A 94 -0.41 -9.58 -8.79
C ARG A 94 -1.89 -9.92 -9.01
N HIS A 95 -2.60 -10.29 -7.96
CA HIS A 95 -4.04 -10.54 -8.03
C HIS A 95 -4.81 -9.32 -8.55
N GLU A 96 -4.49 -8.12 -8.05
CA GLU A 96 -5.16 -6.89 -8.49
C GLU A 96 -4.78 -6.49 -9.93
N LEU A 97 -3.55 -6.78 -10.36
CA LEU A 97 -3.12 -6.61 -11.75
C LEU A 97 -3.90 -7.56 -12.69
N ASP A 98 -3.98 -8.84 -12.33
CA ASP A 98 -4.73 -9.85 -13.08
C ASP A 98 -6.24 -9.53 -13.12
N ALA A 99 -6.81 -9.08 -12.00
CA ALA A 99 -8.20 -8.66 -11.92
C ALA A 99 -8.51 -7.43 -12.80
N GLY A 100 -7.51 -6.57 -13.02
CA GLY A 100 -7.58 -5.43 -13.91
C GLY A 100 -7.28 -5.75 -15.39
N ASP A 101 -6.89 -6.98 -15.73
CA ASP A 101 -6.37 -7.38 -17.04
C ASP A 101 -5.15 -6.52 -17.47
N ILE A 102 -4.26 -6.22 -16.51
CA ILE A 102 -3.07 -5.39 -16.71
C ILE A 102 -1.82 -6.21 -16.37
N ASP A 103 -0.95 -6.41 -17.36
CA ASP A 103 0.37 -6.99 -17.10
C ASP A 103 1.38 -5.95 -16.55
N ILE A 104 2.50 -6.44 -16.02
CA ILE A 104 3.51 -5.58 -15.37
C ILE A 104 4.12 -4.54 -16.33
N HIS A 105 4.25 -4.87 -17.61
CA HIS A 105 4.83 -3.97 -18.62
C HIS A 105 3.86 -2.83 -18.90
N THR A 106 2.59 -3.15 -19.09
CA THR A 106 1.50 -2.19 -19.26
C THR A 106 1.42 -1.30 -18.02
N PHE A 107 1.53 -1.86 -16.82
CA PHE A 107 1.55 -1.07 -15.60
C PHE A 107 2.75 -0.10 -15.54
N ALA A 108 3.95 -0.52 -15.91
CA ALA A 108 5.12 0.36 -15.99
C ALA A 108 4.95 1.52 -17.00
N VAL A 109 4.33 1.22 -18.15
CA VAL A 109 3.97 2.25 -19.14
C VAL A 109 2.97 3.24 -18.54
N ARG A 110 1.92 2.76 -17.87
CA ARG A 110 0.92 3.59 -17.20
C ARG A 110 1.51 4.48 -16.12
N LEU A 111 2.44 3.97 -15.32
CA LEU A 111 3.17 4.77 -14.33
C LEU A 111 3.97 5.90 -15.00
N SER A 112 4.57 5.63 -16.16
CA SER A 112 5.30 6.64 -16.93
C SER A 112 4.40 7.76 -17.44
N GLU A 113 3.12 7.48 -17.75
CA GLU A 113 2.11 8.51 -18.08
C GLU A 113 1.83 9.47 -16.91
N MET A 114 2.17 9.08 -15.68
CA MET A 114 2.01 9.88 -14.45
C MET A 114 3.32 10.54 -13.99
N ASP A 115 4.32 10.65 -14.88
CA ASP A 115 5.69 11.08 -14.57
C ASP A 115 6.43 10.19 -13.56
N ILE A 116 6.00 8.92 -13.41
CA ILE A 116 6.65 7.92 -12.56
C ILE A 116 7.42 6.95 -13.44
N SER A 117 8.68 7.26 -13.71
CA SER A 117 9.55 6.41 -14.52
C SER A 117 10.14 5.27 -13.69
N ILE A 118 9.68 4.05 -13.97
CA ILE A 118 10.22 2.80 -13.43
C ILE A 118 10.32 1.81 -14.60
N GLU A 119 11.50 1.24 -14.81
CA GLU A 119 11.70 0.20 -15.83
C GLU A 119 10.90 -1.06 -15.47
N ALA A 120 10.27 -1.70 -16.46
CA ALA A 120 9.41 -2.86 -16.23
C ALA A 120 10.13 -4.02 -15.53
N GLU A 121 11.41 -4.26 -15.85
CA GLU A 121 12.23 -5.29 -15.17
C GLU A 121 12.45 -4.97 -13.69
N THR A 122 12.70 -3.70 -13.38
CA THR A 122 12.84 -3.23 -11.99
C THR A 122 11.51 -3.36 -11.25
N LEU A 123 10.41 -3.00 -11.92
CA LEU A 123 9.07 -3.12 -11.36
C LEU A 123 8.73 -4.59 -11.06
N GLU A 124 8.95 -5.50 -12.01
CA GLU A 124 8.72 -6.94 -11.82
C GLU A 124 9.57 -7.51 -10.68
N SER A 125 10.83 -7.07 -10.55
CA SER A 125 11.69 -7.47 -9.43
C SER A 125 11.14 -7.00 -8.08
N LEU A 126 10.74 -5.73 -7.96
CA LEU A 126 10.14 -5.18 -6.75
C LEU A 126 8.83 -5.89 -6.37
N VAL A 127 7.97 -6.14 -7.36
CA VAL A 127 6.69 -6.86 -7.17
C VAL A 127 6.93 -8.31 -6.78
N SER A 128 7.88 -8.99 -7.42
CA SER A 128 8.27 -10.36 -7.08
C SER A 128 8.75 -10.51 -5.64
N LEU A 129 9.54 -9.55 -5.17
CA LEU A 129 10.08 -9.55 -3.82
C LEU A 129 9.10 -8.98 -2.78
N GLY A 130 7.99 -8.37 -3.19
CA GLY A 130 7.07 -7.69 -2.28
C GLY A 130 7.63 -6.39 -1.67
N GLU A 131 8.69 -5.83 -2.25
CA GLU A 131 9.45 -4.70 -1.69
C GLU A 131 9.06 -3.34 -2.28
N PHE A 132 7.78 -3.14 -2.58
CA PHE A 132 7.26 -1.92 -3.19
C PHE A 132 6.48 -1.03 -2.19
N PRO A 133 6.44 0.29 -2.43
CA PRO A 133 5.70 1.22 -1.57
C PRO A 133 4.19 1.04 -1.72
N PHE A 134 3.43 1.35 -0.66
CA PHE A 134 1.96 1.33 -0.71
C PHE A 134 1.39 2.25 -1.79
N SER A 135 2.09 3.35 -2.11
CA SER A 135 1.71 4.23 -3.21
C SER A 135 1.56 3.51 -4.55
N LEU A 136 2.25 2.40 -4.79
CA LEU A 136 2.12 1.62 -6.02
C LEU A 136 0.73 0.99 -6.16
N VAL A 137 0.12 0.55 -5.05
CA VAL A 137 -1.27 0.05 -5.04
C VAL A 137 -2.25 1.17 -5.30
N LEU A 138 -2.01 2.36 -4.73
CA LEU A 138 -2.82 3.55 -5.01
C LEU A 138 -2.73 3.97 -6.48
N GLN A 139 -1.53 3.90 -7.06
CA GLN A 139 -1.31 4.18 -8.48
C GLN A 139 -2.02 3.16 -9.38
N LEU A 140 -1.92 1.87 -9.07
CA LEU A 140 -2.70 0.83 -9.76
C LEU A 140 -4.21 1.15 -9.72
N SER A 141 -4.73 1.52 -8.54
CA SER A 141 -6.15 1.84 -8.37
C SER A 141 -6.64 3.05 -9.16
N SER A 142 -5.74 3.88 -9.70
CA SER A 142 -6.09 4.97 -10.62
C SER A 142 -6.43 4.48 -12.03
N PHE A 143 -5.96 3.29 -12.43
CA PHE A 143 -6.19 2.69 -13.74
C PHE A 143 -7.19 1.54 -13.70
N ALA A 144 -7.05 0.69 -12.69
CA ALA A 144 -7.91 -0.46 -12.43
C ALA A 144 -8.39 -0.37 -10.97
N PRO A 145 -9.62 0.10 -10.72
CA PRO A 145 -10.14 0.29 -9.37
C PRO A 145 -10.06 -1.01 -8.56
N VAL A 146 -9.27 -0.96 -7.48
CA VAL A 146 -9.17 -2.07 -6.53
C VAL A 146 -10.45 -2.14 -5.72
N SER A 147 -11.15 -3.27 -5.82
CA SER A 147 -12.42 -3.46 -5.12
C SER A 147 -12.26 -3.23 -3.62
N GLN A 148 -13.17 -2.43 -3.04
CA GLN A 148 -13.22 -2.11 -1.62
C GLN A 148 -12.03 -1.31 -1.04
N LEU A 149 -11.07 -0.85 -1.86
CA LEU A 149 -10.02 0.08 -1.42
C LEU A 149 -10.60 1.43 -0.94
N CYS A 150 -11.80 1.77 -1.43
CA CYS A 150 -12.58 2.93 -1.00
C CYS A 150 -12.87 2.98 0.51
N ARG A 151 -12.74 1.87 1.24
CA ARG A 151 -12.81 1.87 2.71
C ARG A 151 -11.70 2.69 3.37
N PHE A 152 -10.58 2.91 2.68
CA PHE A 152 -9.42 3.59 3.24
C PHE A 152 -9.14 4.93 2.59
N VAL A 153 -9.45 5.05 1.30
CA VAL A 153 -9.13 6.22 0.48
C VAL A 153 -10.19 6.42 -0.59
N ASP A 154 -10.69 7.64 -0.74
CA ASP A 154 -11.70 7.94 -1.76
C ASP A 154 -11.10 7.82 -3.17
N GLN A 155 -11.84 7.21 -4.10
CA GLN A 155 -11.40 7.08 -5.50
C GLN A 155 -11.12 8.46 -6.13
N LYS A 156 -11.90 9.48 -5.78
CA LYS A 156 -11.68 10.86 -6.24
C LYS A 156 -10.34 11.42 -5.78
N ASP A 157 -9.88 11.07 -4.57
CA ASP A 157 -8.58 11.51 -4.07
C ASP A 157 -7.44 10.83 -4.84
N ILE A 158 -7.63 9.57 -5.24
CA ILE A 158 -6.69 8.83 -6.11
C ILE A 158 -6.62 9.47 -7.50
N GLU A 159 -7.76 9.69 -8.15
CA GLU A 159 -7.85 10.30 -9.49
C GLU A 159 -7.22 11.71 -9.52
N GLN A 160 -7.51 12.53 -8.51
CA GLN A 160 -6.90 13.86 -8.35
C GLN A 160 -5.38 13.77 -8.17
N THR A 161 -4.89 12.77 -7.45
CA THR A 161 -3.46 12.55 -7.23
C THR A 161 -2.76 12.08 -8.51
N ALA A 162 -3.46 11.32 -9.36
CA ALA A 162 -2.98 10.90 -10.67
C ALA A 162 -2.96 12.01 -11.72
N GLY A 163 -3.58 13.17 -11.45
CA GLY A 163 -3.72 14.23 -12.43
C GLY A 163 -4.71 13.89 -13.56
N ILE A 164 -5.48 12.82 -13.39
CA ILE A 164 -6.53 12.41 -14.31
C ILE A 164 -7.73 13.34 -14.03
N ARG A 165 -8.09 14.17 -15.01
CA ARG A 165 -9.24 15.08 -14.97
C ARG A 165 -10.39 14.54 -15.79
#